data_AF-L0RUP0-F1
#
_entry.id   AF-L0RUP0-F1
#
_cell.length_a   1.000
_cell.length_b   1.000
_cell.length_c   1.000
_cell.angle_alpha   90.00
_cell.angle_beta   90.00
_cell.angle_gamma   90.00
#
_symmetry.space_group_name_H-M   'P 1'
#
loop_
_entity.id
_entity.type
_entity.pdbx_description
1 polymer ?
#
loop_
_entity_poly.entity_id
_entity_poly.type
_entity_poly.pdbx_seq_one_letter_code
_entity_poly.pdbx_strand_id
1 'polypeptide(L)'
;MNKYKKIFSGLGLLSISTLVGASVVACANKKPKPSDSSTEGIDQNNNQGNSTTPKDGENTPGNPTPEAPKTPEKSEEPKTETPKNPEMSKENPEQNDNTGQGNGSNSNKQEENKGEGGKDDSKQENKPTPEPQPKPEPKVTVEAKSMELLESIEKLPYPQKDAKAKQTLNSKVDEIKNKSEEENKKIEELVLLGKEIEQVNNKLVEVIKNIDELPYPDVPKLKEGVEIPAKDKFKEKLNTLTTVDEISMVVPNGWKEKIQEYNNVLAELNGFLNNIDKLKARFRQTDNEPNGKYTEAELIWQIYETVRRGPFEKKINELKKLPMNKKTQYKNGVQKLMDNQKTNHQKDVKWLLENIKKLKLEAKKAQDEDNKIKIQN
;
A
#
# COMPACT_ATOMS: atom_id res chain seq x y z
N MET A 1 -58.18 2.73 -12.32
CA MET A 1 -58.41 4.18 -12.51
C MET A 1 -57.57 4.87 -11.44
N ASN A 2 -56.53 5.69 -11.64
CA ASN A 2 -56.07 6.59 -12.70
C ASN A 2 -54.53 6.49 -12.83
N LYS A 3 -54.01 5.94 -13.93
CA LYS A 3 -53.14 6.56 -14.96
C LYS A 3 -52.88 8.08 -14.95
N TYR A 4 -51.63 8.42 -15.34
CA TYR A 4 -51.07 9.63 -16.01
C TYR A 4 -50.21 10.61 -15.16
N LYS A 5 -48.88 10.68 -15.41
CA LYS A 5 -48.08 11.62 -16.28
C LYS A 5 -47.59 12.84 -15.46
N LYS A 6 -46.40 13.46 -15.56
CA LYS A 6 -45.31 13.66 -16.55
C LYS A 6 -44.04 14.06 -15.74
N ILE A 7 -42.82 13.59 -16.06
CA ILE A 7 -41.80 14.23 -16.94
C ILE A 7 -41.50 15.69 -16.61
N PHE A 8 -40.29 15.96 -16.10
CA PHE A 8 -39.52 17.17 -16.45
C PHE A 8 -38.06 16.78 -16.69
N SER A 9 -37.66 16.90 -17.94
CA SER A 9 -36.31 16.82 -18.46
C SER A 9 -36.00 18.18 -19.10
N GLY A 10 -34.88 18.78 -18.70
CA GLY A 10 -34.03 19.56 -19.61
C GLY A 10 -34.21 21.09 -19.68
N LEU A 11 -33.06 21.72 -19.95
CA LEU A 11 -32.73 23.14 -20.21
C LEU A 11 -32.59 24.01 -18.95
N GLY A 12 -31.47 24.69 -18.67
CA GLY A 12 -30.29 25.01 -19.48
C GLY A 12 -29.93 26.48 -19.28
N LEU A 13 -28.61 26.78 -19.26
CA LEU A 13 -27.95 28.09 -19.35
C LEU A 13 -27.94 28.98 -18.10
N LEU A 14 -26.74 29.31 -17.59
CA LEU A 14 -26.04 30.53 -18.04
C LEU A 14 -24.59 30.58 -17.51
N SER A 15 -23.68 30.90 -18.44
CA SER A 15 -22.28 31.26 -18.22
C SER A 15 -22.12 32.57 -17.45
N ILE A 16 -21.14 32.65 -16.55
CA ILE A 16 -20.48 33.91 -16.20
C ILE A 16 -18.97 33.69 -16.23
N SER A 17 -18.34 34.24 -17.26
CA SER A 17 -16.90 34.47 -17.39
C SER A 17 -16.65 35.97 -17.26
N THR A 18 -15.79 36.38 -16.34
CA THR A 18 -14.97 37.63 -16.31
C THR A 18 -14.15 37.57 -15.00
N LEU A 19 -12.82 37.44 -14.95
CA LEU A 19 -11.69 38.20 -15.51
C LEU A 19 -11.56 39.63 -14.97
N VAL A 20 -10.68 39.82 -13.97
CA VAL A 20 -9.75 40.95 -13.71
C VAL A 20 -8.77 40.40 -12.64
N GLY A 21 -7.45 40.57 -12.64
CA GLY A 21 -6.51 41.43 -13.37
C GLY A 21 -5.28 41.58 -12.47
N ALA A 22 -4.11 41.62 -13.08
CA ALA A 22 -2.80 41.56 -12.45
C ALA A 22 -2.48 42.67 -11.44
N SER A 23 -1.57 42.39 -10.52
CA SER A 23 -0.64 43.39 -10.00
C SER A 23 0.72 42.72 -9.75
N VAL A 24 1.70 43.19 -10.52
CA VAL A 24 3.12 42.89 -10.40
C VAL A 24 3.74 44.05 -9.62
N VAL A 25 4.46 43.81 -8.53
CA VAL A 25 5.60 44.66 -8.12
C VAL A 25 6.68 43.77 -7.51
N ALA A 26 7.89 43.96 -8.00
CA ALA A 26 9.10 43.25 -7.68
C ALA A 26 9.85 43.85 -6.47
N CYS A 27 10.75 43.02 -5.91
CA CYS A 27 11.99 43.35 -5.21
C CYS A 27 11.93 44.17 -3.90
N ALA A 28 12.39 43.57 -2.79
CA ALA A 28 13.81 43.64 -2.40
C ALA A 28 14.03 43.18 -0.94
N ASN A 29 15.07 42.36 -0.77
CA ASN A 29 15.71 42.03 0.51
C ASN A 29 16.08 43.28 1.32
N LYS A 30 15.75 43.30 2.62
CA LYS A 30 16.57 43.90 3.69
C LYS A 30 16.06 43.53 5.09
N LYS A 31 16.85 42.72 5.80
CA LYS A 31 17.10 42.79 7.26
C LYS A 31 18.61 43.03 7.43
N PRO A 32 19.17 43.46 8.59
CA PRO A 32 18.59 43.56 9.95
C PRO A 32 18.87 44.95 10.59
N LYS A 33 18.38 45.30 11.80
CA LYS A 33 19.01 45.09 13.14
C LYS A 33 18.25 45.91 14.24
N PRO A 34 18.59 45.74 15.55
CA PRO A 34 17.68 45.75 16.70
C PRO A 34 17.67 47.05 17.52
N SER A 35 16.67 47.19 18.41
CA SER A 35 16.65 47.99 19.64
C SER A 35 15.32 47.69 20.35
N ASP A 36 15.32 46.98 21.47
CA ASP A 36 15.34 47.52 22.85
C ASP A 36 14.21 48.52 23.18
N SER A 37 13.33 48.08 24.07
CA SER A 37 12.61 48.83 25.12
C SER A 37 11.51 47.89 25.64
N SER A 38 11.64 47.20 26.77
CA SER A 38 11.16 47.63 28.11
C SER A 38 9.80 48.35 28.06
N THR A 39 8.80 47.99 28.86
CA THR A 39 8.78 48.26 30.31
C THR A 39 7.52 47.67 30.97
N GLU A 40 7.69 47.12 32.20
CA GLU A 40 6.76 47.00 33.36
C GLU A 40 5.42 46.26 33.21
N GLY A 41 4.89 45.51 34.18
CA GLY A 41 5.14 45.21 35.61
C GLY A 41 4.01 44.22 36.01
N ILE A 42 3.96 43.51 37.14
CA ILE A 42 4.39 43.76 38.50
C ILE A 42 4.57 42.42 39.23
N ASP A 43 5.52 42.46 40.15
CA ASP A 43 5.93 41.61 41.27
C ASP A 43 4.85 40.86 42.08
N GLN A 44 5.24 39.72 42.66
CA GLN A 44 5.63 39.58 44.08
C GLN A 44 6.01 38.10 44.37
N ASN A 45 7.27 37.74 44.66
CA ASN A 45 8.03 37.88 45.93
C ASN A 45 7.51 36.90 47.02
N ASN A 46 8.25 36.19 47.88
CA ASN A 46 9.66 36.00 48.29
C ASN A 46 9.64 34.67 49.13
N ASN A 47 10.68 33.89 49.42
CA ASN A 47 12.01 34.16 50.02
C ASN A 47 12.83 32.86 49.90
N GLN A 48 14.07 32.86 49.40
CA GLN A 48 15.36 33.12 50.11
C GLN A 48 15.65 32.13 51.25
N GLY A 49 16.84 31.56 51.45
CA GLY A 49 18.22 31.66 50.93
C GLY A 49 19.02 30.54 51.65
N ASN A 50 20.27 30.17 51.40
CA ASN A 50 21.51 30.93 51.13
C ASN A 50 22.60 29.88 50.76
N SER A 51 23.24 29.95 49.59
CA SER A 51 24.65 30.36 49.33
C SER A 51 25.74 29.90 50.32
N THR A 52 26.78 29.23 49.81
CA THR A 52 28.14 29.81 49.68
C THR A 52 29.10 28.84 48.96
N THR A 53 29.81 29.38 47.97
CA THR A 53 31.07 28.85 47.39
C THR A 53 32.17 29.87 47.71
N PRO A 54 33.46 29.47 47.73
CA PRO A 54 34.32 29.93 46.63
C PRO A 54 35.47 28.96 46.21
N LYS A 55 35.82 29.04 44.90
CA LYS A 55 37.16 29.14 44.22
C LYS A 55 38.30 28.18 44.62
N ASP A 56 39.24 27.74 43.79
CA ASP A 56 39.69 27.90 42.38
C ASP A 56 40.70 26.74 42.14
N GLY A 57 41.02 26.38 40.89
CA GLY A 57 42.23 25.58 40.60
C GLY A 57 42.24 24.80 39.30
N GLU A 58 42.92 25.35 38.29
CA GLU A 58 43.30 24.80 36.99
C GLU A 58 43.78 23.33 36.98
N ASN A 59 43.44 22.59 35.91
CA ASN A 59 44.38 22.05 34.91
C ASN A 59 43.67 21.10 33.93
N THR A 60 43.52 21.52 32.67
CA THR A 60 43.43 20.65 31.46
C THR A 60 44.82 20.05 31.16
N PRO A 61 44.99 18.91 30.45
CA PRO A 61 44.40 18.66 29.12
C PRO A 61 44.11 17.19 28.72
N GLY A 62 43.47 17.01 27.55
CA GLY A 62 43.68 15.81 26.72
C GLY A 62 42.42 15.10 26.24
N ASN A 63 41.79 15.63 25.19
CA ASN A 63 40.83 14.89 24.37
C ASN A 63 41.60 14.15 23.26
N PRO A 64 41.42 12.83 23.05
CA PRO A 64 41.77 12.20 21.79
C PRO A 64 40.56 12.16 20.84
N THR A 65 40.80 12.67 19.64
CA THR A 65 40.00 12.58 18.42
C THR A 65 39.54 11.15 18.11
N PRO A 66 38.29 10.90 17.67
CA PRO A 66 37.92 9.64 17.06
C PRO A 66 38.48 9.57 15.62
N GLU A 67 39.42 8.66 15.39
CA GLU A 67 39.86 8.28 14.05
C GLU A 67 38.72 7.62 13.25
N ALA A 68 38.59 8.02 12.00
CA ALA A 68 37.75 7.35 11.01
C ALA A 68 38.37 6.00 10.61
N PRO A 69 37.61 4.89 10.56
CA PRO A 69 38.12 3.65 10.00
C PRO A 69 38.15 3.74 8.46
N LYS A 70 39.38 3.68 7.92
CA LYS A 70 39.65 3.36 6.52
C LYS A 70 39.53 1.84 6.32
N THR A 71 38.78 1.45 5.30
CA THR A 71 38.93 0.17 4.58
C THR A 71 40.36 0.04 4.03
N PRO A 72 40.92 -1.17 3.93
CA PRO A 72 40.92 -1.82 2.61
C PRO A 72 40.87 -3.36 2.60
N GLU A 73 40.30 -3.87 1.50
CA GLU A 73 40.68 -5.08 0.73
C GLU A 73 40.56 -6.46 1.39
N LYS A 74 40.29 -7.58 0.70
CA LYS A 74 39.85 -7.98 -0.66
C LYS A 74 39.85 -9.53 -0.59
N SER A 75 39.12 -10.19 -1.50
CA SER A 75 39.04 -11.65 -1.72
C SER A 75 38.03 -12.36 -0.79
N GLU A 76 36.99 -13.07 -1.24
CA GLU A 76 36.70 -13.72 -2.52
C GLU A 76 35.17 -13.73 -2.76
N GLU A 77 34.76 -13.42 -3.99
CA GLU A 77 33.47 -13.80 -4.60
C GLU A 77 33.83 -14.40 -5.98
N PRO A 78 32.91 -15.09 -6.68
CA PRO A 78 32.05 -16.20 -6.29
C PRO A 78 32.31 -17.40 -7.22
N LYS A 79 32.05 -18.64 -6.77
CA LYS A 79 31.99 -19.78 -7.72
C LYS A 79 30.69 -19.72 -8.50
N THR A 80 30.78 -19.21 -9.72
CA THR A 80 29.84 -19.41 -10.82
C THR A 80 29.91 -20.86 -11.30
N GLU A 81 28.81 -21.61 -11.12
CA GLU A 81 28.57 -22.86 -11.85
C GLU A 81 27.33 -22.70 -12.74
N THR A 82 27.56 -22.45 -14.02
CA THR A 82 26.79 -22.99 -15.16
C THR A 82 27.59 -22.62 -16.42
N PRO A 83 27.76 -23.51 -17.42
CA PRO A 83 26.65 -24.21 -18.08
C PRO A 83 26.92 -25.69 -18.41
N LYS A 84 25.87 -26.53 -18.36
CA LYS A 84 25.83 -27.77 -19.14
C LYS A 84 24.69 -27.67 -20.14
N ASN A 85 25.07 -27.41 -21.39
CA ASN A 85 24.28 -27.72 -22.56
C ASN A 85 24.76 -29.09 -23.06
N PRO A 86 23.88 -30.07 -23.33
CA PRO A 86 24.14 -31.10 -24.31
C PRO A 86 23.39 -30.76 -25.62
N GLU A 87 24.21 -30.56 -26.65
CA GLU A 87 23.98 -30.88 -28.06
C GLU A 87 22.56 -31.13 -28.57
N MET A 88 22.19 -30.28 -29.54
CA MET A 88 21.39 -30.68 -30.69
C MET A 88 22.00 -31.90 -31.37
N SER A 89 21.22 -32.97 -31.55
CA SER A 89 21.40 -33.90 -32.66
C SER A 89 20.30 -33.67 -33.69
N LYS A 90 20.75 -33.38 -34.91
CA LYS A 90 19.99 -33.39 -36.15
C LYS A 90 19.56 -34.82 -36.46
N GLU A 91 18.30 -35.02 -36.81
CA GLU A 91 17.93 -35.89 -37.93
C GLU A 91 16.54 -35.47 -38.45
N ASN A 92 16.45 -35.40 -39.76
CA ASN A 92 15.33 -35.05 -40.63
C ASN A 92 15.48 -36.08 -41.78
N PRO A 93 14.52 -36.23 -42.71
CA PRO A 93 13.09 -36.53 -42.64
C PRO A 93 12.80 -37.94 -43.22
N GLU A 94 11.61 -38.50 -43.02
CA GLU A 94 11.10 -39.54 -43.94
C GLU A 94 9.66 -39.23 -44.36
N GLN A 95 9.53 -38.98 -45.67
CA GLN A 95 8.33 -39.25 -46.47
C GLN A 95 7.98 -40.73 -46.36
N ASN A 96 6.68 -41.07 -46.34
CA ASN A 96 6.18 -41.95 -47.39
C ASN A 96 4.66 -41.87 -47.56
N ASP A 97 4.30 -42.17 -48.79
CA ASP A 97 3.04 -42.09 -49.49
C ASP A 97 2.02 -43.18 -49.13
N ASN A 98 0.79 -42.92 -49.63
CA ASN A 98 -0.18 -43.90 -50.15
C ASN A 98 -0.84 -44.83 -49.11
N THR A 99 -2.09 -45.27 -49.20
CA THR A 99 -3.16 -45.35 -50.21
C THR A 99 -4.36 -45.87 -49.40
N GLY A 100 -5.59 -45.39 -49.56
CA GLY A 100 -6.49 -45.81 -50.63
C GLY A 100 -7.71 -46.56 -50.07
N GLN A 101 -8.86 -46.35 -50.73
CA GLN A 101 -10.13 -47.11 -50.69
C GLN A 101 -10.99 -46.97 -49.42
N GLY A 102 -12.31 -46.78 -49.49
CA GLY A 102 -13.25 -46.82 -50.60
C GLY A 102 -14.66 -47.16 -50.09
N ASN A 103 -15.66 -46.89 -50.93
CA ASN A 103 -17.11 -47.18 -50.83
C ASN A 103 -17.95 -46.26 -49.92
N GLY A 104 -19.10 -45.72 -50.33
CA GLY A 104 -19.88 -45.90 -51.56
C GLY A 104 -21.39 -45.94 -51.27
N SER A 105 -22.14 -45.06 -51.94
CA SER A 105 -23.61 -45.07 -52.21
C SER A 105 -24.56 -44.97 -51.01
N ASN A 106 -25.75 -44.37 -51.05
CA ASN A 106 -26.79 -44.21 -52.09
C ASN A 106 -27.76 -43.11 -51.56
N SER A 107 -28.42 -42.22 -52.32
CA SER A 107 -29.59 -42.52 -53.15
C SER A 107 -30.14 -41.25 -53.81
N ASN A 108 -30.60 -41.41 -55.06
CA ASN A 108 -31.41 -40.53 -55.90
C ASN A 108 -32.66 -39.92 -55.24
N LYS A 109 -33.04 -38.71 -55.67
CA LYS A 109 -34.39 -38.48 -56.23
C LYS A 109 -34.42 -37.29 -57.21
N GLN A 110 -35.04 -37.56 -58.34
CA GLN A 110 -35.26 -36.74 -59.52
C GLN A 110 -36.69 -36.18 -59.45
N GLU A 111 -36.91 -34.93 -59.85
CA GLU A 111 -38.23 -34.46 -60.30
C GLU A 111 -38.11 -33.38 -61.40
N GLU A 112 -38.65 -33.76 -62.56
CA GLU A 112 -39.23 -33.06 -63.72
C GLU A 112 -39.81 -31.63 -63.48
N ASN A 113 -40.11 -30.75 -64.46
CA ASN A 113 -39.81 -30.49 -65.88
C ASN A 113 -40.62 -29.21 -66.30
N LYS A 114 -40.25 -28.53 -67.40
CA LYS A 114 -41.01 -27.52 -68.22
C LYS A 114 -41.24 -26.12 -67.60
N GLY A 115 -41.21 -24.99 -68.32
CA GLY A 115 -41.05 -24.59 -69.73
C GLY A 115 -41.20 -23.04 -69.76
N GLU A 116 -40.45 -22.28 -70.54
CA GLU A 116 -40.77 -21.60 -71.83
C GLU A 116 -39.63 -20.56 -71.97
N GLY A 117 -38.90 -20.43 -73.07
CA GLY A 117 -39.37 -19.89 -74.34
C GLY A 117 -38.93 -18.42 -74.48
N GLY A 118 -37.84 -18.16 -75.23
CA GLY A 118 -37.43 -16.79 -75.58
C GLY A 118 -36.01 -16.71 -76.16
N LYS A 119 -35.91 -16.68 -77.48
CA LYS A 119 -34.71 -16.37 -78.26
C LYS A 119 -34.36 -14.89 -78.11
N ASP A 120 -33.07 -14.56 -78.00
CA ASP A 120 -32.47 -13.55 -78.87
C ASP A 120 -30.94 -13.65 -78.85
N ASP A 121 -30.39 -13.63 -80.06
CA ASP A 121 -28.96 -13.61 -80.36
C ASP A 121 -28.38 -12.24 -79.98
N SER A 122 -27.29 -12.24 -79.20
CA SER A 122 -26.32 -11.14 -79.22
C SER A 122 -24.96 -11.61 -78.73
N LYS A 123 -24.00 -11.57 -79.65
CA LYS A 123 -22.56 -11.59 -79.38
C LYS A 123 -22.24 -10.52 -78.34
N GLN A 124 -21.70 -10.91 -77.18
CA GLN A 124 -20.93 -9.99 -76.36
C GLN A 124 -19.74 -10.69 -75.73
N GLU A 125 -18.63 -9.97 -75.81
CA GLU A 125 -17.26 -10.41 -75.61
C GLU A 125 -16.98 -10.96 -74.21
N ASN A 126 -16.06 -11.93 -74.15
CA ASN A 126 -15.38 -12.37 -72.94
C ASN A 126 -14.77 -11.15 -72.21
N LYS A 127 -15.35 -10.78 -71.06
CA LYS A 127 -14.67 -9.97 -70.05
C LYS A 127 -14.50 -10.84 -68.81
N PRO A 128 -13.27 -11.02 -68.28
CA PRO A 128 -13.08 -11.77 -67.05
C PRO A 128 -13.77 -11.02 -65.91
N THR A 129 -14.62 -11.75 -65.18
CA THR A 129 -15.13 -11.33 -63.88
C THR A 129 -13.94 -10.99 -62.98
N PRO A 130 -13.88 -9.79 -62.35
CA PRO A 130 -12.84 -9.50 -61.37
C PRO A 130 -13.02 -10.48 -60.20
N GLU A 131 -11.96 -11.22 -59.87
CA GLU A 131 -11.91 -11.94 -58.60
C GLU A 131 -12.23 -10.96 -57.45
N PRO A 132 -13.07 -11.35 -56.47
CA PRO A 132 -13.27 -10.54 -55.28
C PRO A 132 -11.91 -10.38 -54.62
N GLN A 133 -11.35 -9.18 -54.63
CA GLN A 133 -10.16 -8.90 -53.83
C GLN A 133 -10.47 -9.28 -52.38
N PRO A 134 -9.58 -10.03 -51.71
CA PRO A 134 -9.74 -10.28 -50.28
C PRO A 134 -9.83 -8.92 -49.61
N LYS A 135 -10.91 -8.73 -48.84
CA LYS A 135 -11.11 -7.55 -48.00
C LYS A 135 -9.82 -7.35 -47.20
N PRO A 136 -9.09 -6.22 -47.34
CA PRO A 136 -7.83 -6.06 -46.63
C PRO A 136 -8.11 -6.23 -45.14
N GLU A 137 -7.40 -7.17 -44.51
CA GLU A 137 -7.39 -7.29 -43.05
C GLU A 137 -7.07 -5.90 -42.47
N PRO A 138 -7.77 -5.45 -41.42
CA PRO A 138 -7.54 -4.12 -40.88
C PRO A 138 -6.08 -4.03 -40.43
N LYS A 139 -5.29 -3.23 -41.14
CA LYS A 139 -3.90 -2.93 -40.81
C LYS A 139 -3.88 -2.31 -39.41
N VAL A 140 -3.21 -2.97 -38.46
CA VAL A 140 -2.99 -2.41 -37.12
C VAL A 140 -2.17 -1.13 -37.28
N THR A 141 -2.74 0.01 -36.90
CA THR A 141 -2.05 1.31 -36.92
C THR A 141 -1.60 1.70 -35.52
N VAL A 142 -0.62 2.59 -35.44
CA VAL A 142 -0.16 3.19 -34.18
C VAL A 142 -1.34 3.84 -33.45
N GLU A 143 -2.17 4.61 -34.16
CA GLU A 143 -3.36 5.28 -33.60
C GLU A 143 -4.35 4.31 -32.97
N ALA A 144 -4.68 3.22 -33.67
CA ALA A 144 -5.64 2.24 -33.18
C ALA A 144 -5.11 1.57 -31.91
N LYS A 145 -3.83 1.18 -31.88
CA LYS A 145 -3.22 0.53 -30.72
C LYS A 145 -3.08 1.49 -29.54
N SER A 146 -2.70 2.75 -29.77
CA SER A 146 -2.66 3.76 -28.71
C SER A 146 -4.04 3.99 -28.08
N MET A 147 -5.11 4.09 -28.89
CA MET A 147 -6.47 4.26 -28.35
C MET A 147 -6.93 3.07 -27.50
N GLU A 148 -6.64 1.84 -27.94
CA GLU A 148 -6.93 0.61 -27.18
C GLU A 148 -6.22 0.60 -25.81
N LEU A 149 -4.95 1.03 -25.77
CA LEU A 149 -4.19 1.12 -24.53
C LEU A 149 -4.71 2.22 -23.60
N LEU A 150 -5.04 3.40 -24.13
CA LEU A 150 -5.63 4.48 -23.32
C LEU A 150 -6.95 4.05 -22.67
N GLU A 151 -7.80 3.32 -23.42
CA GLU A 151 -9.04 2.76 -22.86
C GLU A 151 -8.76 1.69 -21.78
N SER A 152 -7.73 0.88 -21.98
CA SER A 152 -7.30 -0.12 -21.00
C SER A 152 -6.75 0.53 -19.72
N ILE A 153 -5.97 1.61 -19.84
CA ILE A 153 -5.45 2.39 -18.70
C ILE A 153 -6.59 3.02 -17.90
N GLU A 154 -7.60 3.56 -18.57
CA GLU A 154 -8.75 4.18 -17.91
C GLU A 154 -9.52 3.17 -17.04
N LYS A 155 -9.60 1.91 -17.49
CA LYS A 155 -10.25 0.80 -16.78
C LYS A 155 -9.43 0.22 -15.63
N LEU A 156 -8.16 0.61 -15.46
CA LEU A 156 -7.33 0.08 -14.38
C LEU A 156 -7.94 0.39 -13.01
N PRO A 157 -7.97 -0.59 -12.09
CA PRO A 157 -8.71 -0.51 -10.83
C PRO A 157 -7.95 0.26 -9.74
N TYR A 158 -7.28 1.36 -10.09
CA TYR A 158 -6.67 2.22 -9.07
C TYR A 158 -7.74 2.79 -8.11
N PRO A 159 -7.43 2.91 -6.81
CA PRO A 159 -8.39 3.43 -5.82
C PRO A 159 -8.94 4.83 -6.14
N GLN A 160 -8.12 5.71 -6.72
CA GLN A 160 -8.55 7.01 -7.25
C GLN A 160 -8.80 6.93 -8.75
N LYS A 161 -9.91 7.52 -9.20
CA LYS A 161 -10.27 7.55 -10.63
C LYS A 161 -9.21 8.27 -11.47
N ASP A 162 -8.70 9.37 -10.95
CA ASP A 162 -7.69 10.26 -11.53
C ASP A 162 -6.27 10.01 -10.97
N ALA A 163 -6.00 8.77 -10.54
CA ALA A 163 -4.70 8.38 -10.00
C ALA A 163 -3.52 8.82 -10.89
N LYS A 164 -2.47 9.35 -10.25
CA LYS A 164 -1.24 9.79 -10.92
C LYS A 164 -0.61 8.68 -11.78
N ALA A 165 -0.70 7.43 -11.33
CA ALA A 165 -0.25 6.26 -12.08
C ALA A 165 -0.89 6.16 -13.47
N LYS A 166 -2.20 6.43 -13.60
CA LYS A 166 -2.89 6.45 -14.90
C LYS A 166 -2.34 7.55 -15.79
N GLN A 167 -2.12 8.75 -15.23
CA GLN A 167 -1.51 9.86 -15.98
C GLN A 167 -0.12 9.48 -16.51
N THR A 168 0.71 8.86 -15.67
CA THR A 168 2.04 8.37 -16.07
C THR A 168 1.98 7.32 -17.17
N LEU A 169 1.05 6.36 -17.08
CA LEU A 169 0.86 5.35 -18.14
C LEU A 169 0.36 5.97 -19.45
N ASN A 170 -0.56 6.93 -19.39
CA ASN A 170 -1.02 7.67 -20.57
C ASN A 170 0.14 8.44 -21.23
N SER A 171 1.00 9.09 -20.44
CA SER A 171 2.18 9.76 -20.96
C SER A 171 3.15 8.80 -21.67
N LYS A 172 3.34 7.58 -21.17
CA LYS A 172 4.14 6.55 -21.86
C LYS A 172 3.56 6.18 -23.23
N VAL A 173 2.23 6.07 -23.34
CA VAL A 173 1.56 5.81 -24.64
C VAL A 173 1.82 6.96 -25.61
N ASP A 174 1.66 8.21 -25.15
CA ASP A 174 1.89 9.40 -25.97
C ASP A 174 3.36 9.56 -26.37
N GLU A 175 4.30 9.24 -25.49
CA GLU A 175 5.73 9.22 -25.79
C GLU A 175 6.04 8.26 -26.93
N ILE A 176 5.60 6.99 -26.84
CA ILE A 176 5.83 5.99 -27.90
C ILE A 176 5.19 6.43 -29.21
N LYS A 177 3.94 6.94 -29.17
CA LYS A 177 3.23 7.43 -30.35
C LYS A 177 4.01 8.53 -31.08
N ASN A 178 4.59 9.46 -30.33
CA ASN A 178 5.27 10.65 -30.86
C ASN A 178 6.77 10.46 -31.14
N LYS A 179 7.35 9.28 -30.87
CA LYS A 179 8.75 8.99 -31.20
C LYS A 179 9.05 9.21 -32.70
N SER A 180 10.26 9.66 -33.02
CA SER A 180 10.72 9.74 -34.40
C SER A 180 11.28 8.39 -34.88
N GLU A 181 10.41 7.38 -34.93
CA GLU A 181 10.75 6.00 -35.30
C GLU A 181 9.78 5.44 -36.35
N GLU A 182 10.16 4.32 -36.98
CA GLU A 182 9.31 3.59 -37.92
C GLU A 182 8.03 3.09 -37.26
N GLU A 183 6.90 3.10 -37.99
CA GLU A 183 5.59 2.70 -37.47
C GLU A 183 5.60 1.30 -36.83
N ASN A 184 6.29 0.34 -37.46
CA ASN A 184 6.35 -1.04 -36.96
C ASN A 184 7.01 -1.12 -35.58
N LYS A 185 8.09 -0.36 -35.34
CA LYS A 185 8.78 -0.32 -34.04
C LYS A 185 7.89 0.28 -32.95
N LYS A 186 7.16 1.35 -33.27
CA LYS A 186 6.17 1.93 -32.35
C LYS A 186 5.08 0.93 -31.99
N ILE A 187 4.58 0.18 -32.97
CA ILE A 187 3.56 -0.85 -32.74
C ILE A 187 4.11 -1.94 -31.82
N GLU A 188 5.33 -2.41 -32.03
CA GLU A 188 5.99 -3.40 -31.16
C GLU A 188 6.13 -2.89 -29.72
N GLU A 189 6.58 -1.65 -29.51
CA GLU A 189 6.67 -1.04 -28.18
C GLU A 189 5.31 -0.89 -27.51
N LEU A 190 4.27 -0.46 -28.25
CA LEU A 190 2.90 -0.37 -27.72
C LEU A 190 2.37 -1.76 -27.33
N VAL A 191 2.69 -2.81 -28.10
CA VAL A 191 2.31 -4.18 -27.76
C VAL A 191 3.00 -4.64 -26.47
N LEU A 192 4.28 -4.31 -26.28
CA LEU A 192 5.00 -4.61 -25.04
C LEU A 192 4.39 -3.86 -23.84
N LEU A 193 4.14 -2.55 -23.98
CA LEU A 193 3.49 -1.76 -22.95
C LEU A 193 2.08 -2.29 -22.62
N GLY A 194 1.34 -2.79 -23.61
CA GLY A 194 0.05 -3.44 -23.39
C GLY A 194 0.15 -4.68 -22.49
N LYS A 195 1.17 -5.52 -22.68
CA LYS A 195 1.43 -6.67 -21.81
C LYS A 195 1.78 -6.23 -20.39
N GLU A 196 2.58 -5.18 -20.24
CA GLU A 196 2.91 -4.61 -18.93
C GLU A 196 1.66 -4.07 -18.22
N ILE A 197 0.80 -3.34 -18.93
CA ILE A 197 -0.47 -2.80 -18.41
C ILE A 197 -1.40 -3.94 -17.97
N GLU A 198 -1.48 -5.04 -18.72
CA GLU A 198 -2.26 -6.21 -18.34
C GLU A 198 -1.73 -6.86 -17.05
N GLN A 199 -0.41 -7.00 -16.92
CA GLN A 199 0.21 -7.51 -15.69
C GLN A 199 -0.06 -6.59 -14.49
N VAL A 200 0.04 -5.28 -14.69
CA VAL A 200 -0.31 -4.27 -13.68
C VAL A 200 -1.77 -4.39 -13.27
N ASN A 201 -2.70 -4.52 -14.23
CA ASN A 201 -4.12 -4.72 -13.95
C ASN A 201 -4.36 -5.93 -13.05
N ASN A 202 -3.82 -7.08 -13.45
CA ASN A 202 -3.97 -8.33 -12.70
C ASN A 202 -3.39 -8.19 -11.28
N LYS A 203 -2.23 -7.54 -11.15
CA LYS A 203 -1.60 -7.35 -9.84
C LYS A 203 -2.35 -6.36 -8.96
N LEU A 204 -2.92 -5.28 -9.51
CA LEU A 204 -3.76 -4.34 -8.77
C LEU A 204 -4.99 -5.05 -8.21
N VAL A 205 -5.70 -5.85 -9.02
CA VAL A 205 -6.87 -6.63 -8.56
C VAL A 205 -6.49 -7.54 -7.40
N GLU A 206 -5.37 -8.26 -7.52
CA GLU A 206 -4.86 -9.15 -6.48
C GLU A 206 -4.53 -8.39 -5.19
N VAL A 207 -3.73 -7.31 -5.28
CA VAL A 207 -3.28 -6.57 -4.11
C VAL A 207 -4.42 -5.83 -3.41
N ILE A 208 -5.36 -5.24 -4.16
CA ILE A 208 -6.55 -4.60 -3.58
C ILE A 208 -7.38 -5.61 -2.80
N LYS A 209 -7.61 -6.79 -3.37
CA LYS A 209 -8.29 -7.89 -2.66
C LYS A 209 -7.53 -8.29 -1.40
N ASN A 210 -6.21 -8.45 -1.48
CA ASN A 210 -5.38 -8.79 -0.32
C ASN A 210 -5.46 -7.72 0.79
N ILE A 211 -5.50 -6.43 0.44
CA ILE A 211 -5.70 -5.32 1.38
C ILE A 211 -7.08 -5.42 2.06
N ASP A 212 -8.13 -5.69 1.28
CA ASP A 212 -9.50 -5.81 1.78
C ASP A 212 -9.66 -7.01 2.73
N GLU A 213 -8.92 -8.09 2.50
CA GLU A 213 -8.88 -9.28 3.35
C GLU A 213 -7.99 -9.15 4.61
N LEU A 214 -7.28 -8.02 4.82
CA LEU A 214 -6.47 -7.84 6.02
C LEU A 214 -7.35 -7.91 7.28
N PRO A 215 -6.99 -8.74 8.28
CA PRO A 215 -7.88 -9.06 9.41
C PRO A 215 -7.85 -8.01 10.52
N TYR A 216 -7.93 -6.72 10.19
CA TYR A 216 -8.10 -5.66 11.20
C TYR A 216 -9.46 -5.80 11.90
N PRO A 217 -9.58 -5.38 13.17
CA PRO A 217 -10.86 -5.45 13.88
C PRO A 217 -11.90 -4.51 13.24
N ASP A 218 -13.16 -4.95 13.17
CA ASP A 218 -14.25 -4.16 12.58
C ASP A 218 -14.79 -3.07 13.51
N VAL A 219 -14.55 -3.22 14.83
CA VAL A 219 -15.01 -2.32 15.88
C VAL A 219 -13.85 -1.81 16.74
N PRO A 220 -13.93 -0.57 17.27
CA PRO A 220 -15.00 0.42 17.04
C PRO A 220 -14.90 1.04 15.64
N LYS A 221 -15.99 1.65 15.16
CA LYS A 221 -15.98 2.45 13.94
C LYS A 221 -15.05 3.65 14.11
N LEU A 222 -14.21 3.90 13.10
CA LEU A 222 -13.36 5.09 13.04
C LEU A 222 -14.21 6.31 12.65
N LYS A 223 -13.79 7.49 13.10
CA LYS A 223 -14.45 8.75 12.74
C LYS A 223 -14.16 9.09 11.28
N GLU A 224 -15.21 9.01 10.47
CA GLU A 224 -15.16 9.34 9.05
C GLU A 224 -14.60 10.75 8.81
N GLY A 225 -13.71 10.89 7.83
CA GLY A 225 -13.05 12.15 7.49
C GLY A 225 -11.97 12.63 8.48
N VAL A 226 -11.77 11.95 9.62
CA VAL A 226 -10.78 12.34 10.64
C VAL A 226 -9.75 11.24 10.86
N GLU A 227 -10.19 10.00 10.96
CA GLU A 227 -9.35 8.84 11.21
C GLU A 227 -9.28 7.97 9.94
N ILE A 228 -8.07 7.70 9.47
CA ILE A 228 -7.83 6.97 8.23
C ILE A 228 -7.46 5.51 8.55
N PRO A 229 -8.28 4.52 8.14
CA PRO A 229 -7.94 3.11 8.27
C PRO A 229 -6.62 2.77 7.57
N ALA A 230 -5.84 1.85 8.14
CA ALA A 230 -4.60 1.37 7.53
C ALA A 230 -4.83 0.77 6.14
N LYS A 231 -5.96 0.07 5.94
CA LYS A 231 -6.36 -0.44 4.61
C LYS A 231 -6.44 0.67 3.56
N ASP A 232 -6.99 1.83 3.92
CA ASP A 232 -7.14 2.95 3.00
C ASP A 232 -5.79 3.58 2.68
N LYS A 233 -4.88 3.66 3.67
CA LYS A 233 -3.50 4.12 3.43
C LYS A 233 -2.73 3.19 2.49
N PHE A 234 -2.88 1.87 2.61
CA PHE A 234 -2.29 0.92 1.66
C PHE A 234 -2.85 1.13 0.24
N LYS A 235 -4.17 1.33 0.12
CA LYS A 235 -4.80 1.64 -1.17
C LYS A 235 -4.28 2.96 -1.75
N GLU A 236 -4.13 4.00 -0.94
CA GLU A 236 -3.64 5.30 -1.39
C GLU A 236 -2.26 5.20 -2.06
N LYS A 237 -1.35 4.37 -1.51
CA LYS A 237 -0.03 4.11 -2.09
C LYS A 237 -0.10 3.61 -3.53
N LEU A 238 -1.12 2.83 -3.89
CA LEU A 238 -1.28 2.29 -5.24
C LEU A 238 -1.48 3.37 -6.30
N ASN A 239 -2.04 4.53 -5.95
CA ASN A 239 -2.40 5.58 -6.91
C ASN A 239 -1.21 6.22 -7.64
N THR A 240 0.03 5.94 -7.20
CA THR A 240 1.25 6.47 -7.81
C THR A 240 2.14 5.41 -8.45
N LEU A 241 1.83 4.12 -8.29
CA LEU A 241 2.69 3.02 -8.73
C LEU A 241 2.28 2.54 -10.11
N THR A 242 3.26 2.21 -10.95
CA THR A 242 3.00 1.80 -12.35
C THR A 242 3.63 0.47 -12.73
N THR A 243 4.31 -0.19 -11.79
CA THR A 243 5.03 -1.45 -12.04
C THR A 243 4.53 -2.57 -11.13
N VAL A 244 4.59 -3.81 -11.62
CA VAL A 244 4.16 -5.00 -10.88
C VAL A 244 4.92 -5.16 -9.57
N ASP A 245 6.24 -4.94 -9.58
CA ASP A 245 7.10 -5.12 -8.40
C ASP A 245 6.74 -4.13 -7.29
N GLU A 246 6.61 -2.85 -7.63
CA GLU A 246 6.22 -1.83 -6.64
C GLU A 246 4.84 -2.11 -6.06
N ILE A 247 3.86 -2.46 -6.90
CA ILE A 247 2.50 -2.80 -6.49
C ILE A 247 2.50 -4.01 -5.54
N SER A 248 3.32 -5.02 -5.84
CA SER A 248 3.47 -6.23 -5.02
C SER A 248 4.00 -5.95 -3.62
N MET A 249 4.78 -4.89 -3.45
CA MET A 249 5.42 -4.53 -2.18
C MET A 249 4.58 -3.61 -1.30
N VAL A 250 3.40 -3.16 -1.76
CA VAL A 250 2.54 -2.23 -1.00
C VAL A 250 2.14 -2.80 0.35
N VAL A 251 1.77 -4.08 0.40
CA VAL A 251 1.54 -4.81 1.64
C VAL A 251 2.78 -5.64 1.93
N PRO A 252 3.50 -5.39 3.04
CA PRO A 252 4.70 -6.16 3.35
C PRO A 252 4.42 -7.64 3.54
N ASN A 253 5.37 -8.48 3.14
CA ASN A 253 5.34 -9.92 3.41
C ASN A 253 5.21 -10.17 4.93
N GLY A 254 4.29 -11.06 5.31
CA GLY A 254 4.04 -11.38 6.71
C GLY A 254 3.11 -10.38 7.45
N TRP A 255 2.62 -9.33 6.79
CA TRP A 255 1.79 -8.31 7.45
C TRP A 255 0.44 -8.86 7.92
N LYS A 256 -0.17 -9.77 7.15
CA LYS A 256 -1.45 -10.41 7.49
C LYS A 256 -1.33 -11.21 8.79
N GLU A 257 -0.27 -12.01 8.90
CA GLU A 257 0.06 -12.82 10.08
C GLU A 257 0.34 -11.92 11.28
N LYS A 258 1.10 -10.84 11.07
CA LYS A 258 1.38 -9.84 12.12
C LYS A 258 0.09 -9.19 12.65
N ILE A 259 -0.87 -8.83 11.78
CA ILE A 259 -2.19 -8.33 12.20
C ILE A 259 -2.92 -9.37 13.06
N GLN A 260 -2.86 -10.66 12.70
CA GLN A 260 -3.45 -11.74 13.50
C GLN A 260 -2.78 -11.86 14.88
N GLU A 261 -1.46 -11.72 14.96
CA GLU A 261 -0.74 -11.70 16.24
C GLU A 261 -1.20 -10.53 17.13
N TYR A 262 -1.43 -9.33 16.56
CA TYR A 262 -2.02 -8.22 17.30
C TYR A 262 -3.46 -8.48 17.76
N ASN A 263 -4.28 -9.12 16.95
CA ASN A 263 -5.62 -9.55 17.39
C ASN A 263 -5.54 -10.50 18.58
N ASN A 264 -4.56 -11.42 18.60
CA ASN A 264 -4.33 -12.30 19.74
C ASN A 264 -3.89 -11.51 20.99
N VAL A 265 -3.02 -10.51 20.84
CA VAL A 265 -2.66 -9.60 21.93
C VAL A 265 -3.90 -8.90 22.47
N LEU A 266 -4.75 -8.33 21.61
CA LEU A 266 -5.98 -7.64 22.03
C LEU A 266 -6.97 -8.59 22.70
N ALA A 267 -7.08 -9.83 22.25
CA ALA A 267 -7.90 -10.86 22.88
C ALA A 267 -7.40 -11.19 24.30
N GLU A 268 -6.08 -11.23 24.51
CA GLU A 268 -5.50 -11.36 25.84
C GLU A 268 -5.87 -10.17 26.74
N LEU A 269 -6.16 -8.98 26.23
CA LEU A 269 -6.53 -7.86 27.10
C LEU A 269 -7.93 -7.99 27.70
N ASN A 270 -8.78 -8.85 27.15
CA ASN A 270 -10.14 -9.07 27.65
C ASN A 270 -10.14 -9.54 29.10
N GLY A 271 -10.98 -8.91 29.92
CA GLY A 271 -11.06 -9.17 31.38
C GLY A 271 -9.89 -8.60 32.19
N PHE A 272 -8.82 -8.13 31.55
CA PHE A 272 -7.76 -7.37 32.21
C PHE A 272 -7.97 -5.85 32.06
N LEU A 273 -8.47 -5.42 30.91
CA LEU A 273 -8.96 -4.06 30.66
C LEU A 273 -10.48 -4.06 30.49
N ASN A 274 -11.15 -3.04 31.05
CA ASN A 274 -12.60 -2.89 30.95
C ASN A 274 -13.07 -2.36 29.58
N ASN A 275 -12.21 -1.62 28.88
CA ASN A 275 -12.49 -1.09 27.55
C ASN A 275 -11.18 -1.06 26.74
N ILE A 276 -11.19 -1.71 25.57
CA ILE A 276 -10.06 -1.77 24.64
C ILE A 276 -10.34 -1.08 23.30
N ASP A 277 -11.47 -0.38 23.17
CA ASP A 277 -11.93 0.23 21.92
C ASP A 277 -10.94 1.29 21.41
N LYS A 278 -10.37 2.08 22.32
CA LYS A 278 -9.32 3.05 21.94
C LYS A 278 -8.07 2.36 21.39
N LEU A 279 -7.68 1.20 21.92
CA LEU A 279 -6.53 0.44 21.41
C LEU A 279 -6.86 -0.18 20.05
N LYS A 280 -8.06 -0.75 19.91
CA LYS A 280 -8.57 -1.27 18.63
C LYS A 280 -8.62 -0.17 17.56
N ALA A 281 -9.17 1.00 17.87
CA ALA A 281 -9.24 2.13 16.94
C ALA A 281 -7.85 2.56 16.45
N ARG A 282 -6.85 2.55 17.34
CA ARG A 282 -5.47 2.88 16.97
C ARG A 282 -4.83 1.80 16.13
N PHE A 283 -5.02 0.52 16.50
CA PHE A 283 -4.56 -0.61 15.70
C PHE A 283 -5.15 -0.58 14.28
N ARG A 284 -6.43 -0.23 14.12
CA ARG A 284 -7.06 -0.08 12.79
C ARG A 284 -6.42 1.01 11.92
N GLN A 285 -5.72 1.98 12.52
CA GLN A 285 -5.01 3.05 11.83
C GLN A 285 -3.52 2.73 11.61
N THR A 286 -3.02 1.63 12.20
CA THR A 286 -1.61 1.25 12.15
C THR A 286 -1.28 0.50 10.86
N ASP A 287 -0.36 1.07 10.11
CA ASP A 287 0.23 0.53 8.88
C ASP A 287 1.71 0.17 9.12
N ASN A 288 2.43 -0.08 8.02
CA ASN A 288 3.85 -0.42 8.04
C ASN A 288 4.78 0.80 7.95
N GLU A 289 4.28 2.03 8.14
CA GLU A 289 5.14 3.21 8.08
C GLU A 289 6.14 3.21 9.26
N PRO A 290 7.44 3.43 8.99
CA PRO A 290 8.46 3.44 10.03
C PRO A 290 8.36 4.67 10.94
N ASN A 291 7.78 5.76 10.43
CA ASN A 291 7.76 7.07 11.05
C ASN A 291 6.35 7.68 11.02
N GLY A 292 6.12 8.67 11.88
CA GLY A 292 4.85 9.40 11.94
C GLY A 292 3.92 8.91 13.04
N LYS A 293 2.61 9.08 12.82
CA LYS A 293 1.57 8.67 13.77
C LYS A 293 1.04 7.28 13.39
N TYR A 294 0.67 6.51 14.41
CA TYR A 294 0.13 5.16 14.25
C TYR A 294 1.13 4.16 13.70
N THR A 295 2.43 4.37 13.94
CA THR A 295 3.44 3.36 13.60
C THR A 295 3.28 2.11 14.46
N GLU A 296 3.86 0.99 14.01
CA GLU A 296 3.85 -0.25 14.79
C GLU A 296 4.50 -0.09 16.16
N ALA A 297 5.64 0.61 16.24
CA ALA A 297 6.31 0.88 17.52
C ALA A 297 5.41 1.71 18.45
N GLU A 298 4.75 2.75 17.93
CA GLU A 298 3.80 3.52 18.74
C GLU A 298 2.66 2.64 19.26
N LEU A 299 2.13 1.73 18.43
CA LEU A 299 1.07 0.82 18.84
C LEU A 299 1.52 -0.13 19.97
N ILE A 300 2.70 -0.75 19.84
CA ILE A 300 3.26 -1.64 20.86
C ILE A 300 3.40 -0.91 22.18
N TRP A 301 4.03 0.27 22.16
CA TRP A 301 4.21 1.10 23.34
C TRP A 301 2.86 1.44 24.00
N GLN A 302 1.88 1.87 23.19
CA GLN A 302 0.57 2.26 23.71
C GLN A 302 -0.19 1.09 24.33
N ILE A 303 -0.20 -0.08 23.69
CA ILE A 303 -0.83 -1.28 24.26
C ILE A 303 -0.14 -1.64 25.57
N TYR A 304 1.19 -1.78 25.55
CA TYR A 304 1.95 -2.23 26.71
C TYR A 304 1.81 -1.28 27.90
N GLU A 305 2.08 0.02 27.71
CA GLU A 305 2.07 0.98 28.80
C GLU A 305 0.65 1.29 29.29
N THR A 306 -0.38 1.18 28.45
CA THR A 306 -1.78 1.26 28.90
C THR A 306 -2.10 0.14 29.88
N VAL A 307 -1.66 -1.08 29.58
CA VAL A 307 -1.90 -2.25 30.42
C VAL A 307 -1.05 -2.21 31.69
N ARG A 308 0.22 -1.81 31.57
CA ARG A 308 1.16 -1.71 32.70
C ARG A 308 0.73 -0.63 33.70
N ARG A 309 0.54 0.62 33.23
CA ARG A 309 0.19 1.78 34.08
C ARG A 309 -1.25 1.71 34.60
N GLY A 310 -2.15 1.13 33.81
CA GLY A 310 -3.56 1.01 34.15
C GLY A 310 -3.82 -0.19 35.06
N PRO A 311 -4.36 -1.30 34.52
CA PRO A 311 -4.86 -2.40 35.33
C PRO A 311 -3.78 -3.10 36.16
N PHE A 312 -2.56 -3.25 35.66
CA PHE A 312 -1.49 -3.94 36.40
C PHE A 312 -1.07 -3.19 37.67
N GLU A 313 -0.59 -1.95 37.52
CA GLU A 313 -0.17 -1.13 38.67
C GLU A 313 -1.34 -0.86 39.63
N LYS A 314 -2.54 -0.58 39.10
CA LYS A 314 -3.74 -0.36 39.90
C LYS A 314 -4.05 -1.58 40.77
N LYS A 315 -4.11 -2.78 40.18
CA LYS A 315 -4.39 -4.03 40.92
C LYS A 315 -3.39 -4.25 42.04
N ILE A 316 -2.09 -4.03 41.80
CA ILE A 316 -1.06 -4.19 42.84
C ILE A 316 -1.23 -3.16 43.97
N ASN A 317 -1.52 -1.90 43.62
CA ASN A 317 -1.67 -0.85 44.63
C ASN A 317 -2.91 -1.07 45.52
N GLU A 318 -3.98 -1.65 44.98
CA GLU A 318 -5.25 -1.96 45.68
C GLU A 318 -5.16 -3.15 46.66
N LEU A 319 -4.11 -3.98 46.59
CA LEU A 319 -3.89 -5.10 47.53
C LEU A 319 -3.71 -4.58 48.96
N LYS A 320 -4.58 -4.98 49.90
CA LYS A 320 -4.64 -4.34 51.23
C LYS A 320 -3.64 -4.89 52.23
N LYS A 321 -3.27 -6.16 52.11
CA LYS A 321 -2.43 -6.92 53.07
C LYS A 321 -0.98 -6.98 52.62
N LEU A 322 -0.73 -6.87 51.32
CA LEU A 322 0.61 -6.92 50.75
C LEU A 322 1.43 -5.68 51.16
N PRO A 323 2.59 -5.85 51.79
CA PRO A 323 3.39 -4.72 52.27
C PRO A 323 3.99 -3.92 51.10
N MET A 324 4.30 -2.65 51.34
CA MET A 324 4.69 -1.70 50.29
C MET A 324 5.97 -2.11 49.56
N ASN A 325 6.95 -2.70 50.25
CA ASN A 325 8.18 -3.22 49.64
C ASN A 325 7.89 -4.34 48.62
N LYS A 326 6.95 -5.25 48.93
CA LYS A 326 6.50 -6.31 48.01
C LYS A 326 5.75 -5.75 46.82
N LYS A 327 4.85 -4.78 47.04
CA LYS A 327 4.18 -4.06 45.93
C LYS A 327 5.21 -3.44 44.97
N THR A 328 6.23 -2.79 45.51
CA THR A 328 7.33 -2.21 44.70
C THR A 328 8.12 -3.29 43.97
N GLN A 329 8.41 -4.42 44.60
CA GLN A 329 9.08 -5.56 43.96
C GLN A 329 8.31 -6.06 42.73
N TYR A 330 6.99 -6.29 42.84
CA TYR A 330 6.17 -6.72 41.71
C TYR A 330 6.15 -5.68 40.58
N LYS A 331 6.04 -4.38 40.92
CA LYS A 331 6.06 -3.30 39.92
C LYS A 331 7.40 -3.17 39.21
N ASN A 332 8.51 -3.40 39.90
CA ASN A 332 9.85 -3.33 39.32
C ASN A 332 10.25 -4.63 38.58
N GLY A 333 9.54 -5.74 38.81
CA GLY A 333 9.78 -7.02 38.14
C GLY A 333 9.33 -7.09 36.67
N VAL A 334 8.65 -6.04 36.19
CA VAL A 334 8.19 -5.91 34.80
C VAL A 334 8.90 -4.75 34.12
N GLN A 335 9.13 -4.87 32.81
CA GLN A 335 9.82 -3.85 32.04
C GLN A 335 8.99 -2.56 31.99
N LYS A 336 9.64 -1.41 31.93
CA LYS A 336 8.99 -0.12 31.66
C LYS A 336 9.47 0.39 30.31
N LEU A 337 8.54 0.81 29.46
CA LEU A 337 8.86 1.59 28.27
C LEU A 337 8.67 3.07 28.61
N MET A 338 9.77 3.81 28.62
CA MET A 338 9.76 5.25 28.92
C MET A 338 9.10 6.03 27.78
N ASP A 339 8.65 7.26 28.05
CA ASP A 339 7.92 8.06 27.06
C ASP A 339 8.80 8.43 25.86
N ASN A 340 10.12 8.62 26.08
CA ASN A 340 11.10 8.80 25.02
C ASN A 340 11.38 7.52 24.19
N GLN A 341 10.83 6.38 24.62
CA GLN A 341 10.93 5.10 23.90
C GLN A 341 9.72 4.80 23.02
N LYS A 342 8.78 5.73 22.92
CA LYS A 342 7.46 5.54 22.30
C LYS A 342 7.51 5.01 20.87
N THR A 343 8.54 5.35 20.10
CA THR A 343 8.66 4.98 18.68
C THR A 343 9.96 4.23 18.34
N ASN A 344 10.83 3.96 19.31
CA ASN A 344 12.19 3.43 19.06
C ASN A 344 12.64 2.33 20.04
N HIS A 345 11.69 1.63 20.68
CA HIS A 345 11.98 0.58 21.68
C HIS A 345 12.48 -0.76 21.09
N GLN A 346 12.52 -0.91 19.76
CA GLN A 346 12.98 -2.12 19.05
C GLN A 346 12.28 -3.41 19.55
N LYS A 347 10.97 -3.33 19.79
CA LYS A 347 10.15 -4.48 20.20
C LYS A 347 9.18 -4.83 19.09
N ASP A 348 8.77 -6.07 19.05
CA ASP A 348 7.80 -6.61 18.12
C ASP A 348 6.54 -7.10 18.85
N VAL A 349 5.56 -7.56 18.07
CA VAL A 349 4.29 -8.09 18.59
C VAL A 349 4.47 -9.37 19.43
N LYS A 350 5.52 -10.16 19.18
CA LYS A 350 5.84 -11.36 19.98
C LYS A 350 6.26 -10.97 21.39
N TRP A 351 7.21 -10.03 21.49
CA TRP A 351 7.60 -9.44 22.77
C TRP A 351 6.40 -8.85 23.50
N LEU A 352 5.51 -8.15 22.78
CA LEU A 352 4.31 -7.56 23.36
C LEU A 352 3.41 -8.64 23.98
N LEU A 353 3.10 -9.71 23.25
CA LEU A 353 2.26 -10.81 23.72
C LEU A 353 2.83 -11.46 24.99
N GLU A 354 4.12 -11.79 24.98
CA GLU A 354 4.82 -12.38 26.13
C GLU A 354 4.77 -11.46 27.36
N ASN A 355 5.00 -10.15 27.17
CA ASN A 355 5.04 -9.21 28.27
C ASN A 355 3.64 -8.86 28.81
N ILE A 356 2.60 -8.89 27.98
CA ILE A 356 1.20 -8.83 28.44
C ILE A 356 0.87 -10.04 29.32
N LYS A 357 1.26 -11.25 28.90
CA LYS A 357 1.08 -12.47 29.71
C LYS A 357 1.85 -12.40 31.02
N LYS A 358 3.09 -11.89 31.00
CA LYS A 358 3.90 -11.65 32.20
C LYS A 358 3.21 -10.69 33.18
N LEU A 359 2.67 -9.56 32.70
CA LEU A 359 1.95 -8.60 33.55
C LEU A 359 0.76 -9.26 34.27
N LYS A 360 -0.05 -10.06 33.55
CA LYS A 360 -1.17 -10.79 34.15
C LYS A 360 -0.69 -11.79 35.21
N LEU A 361 0.36 -12.54 34.91
CA LEU A 361 0.91 -13.54 35.82
C LEU A 361 1.45 -12.91 37.10
N GLU A 362 2.21 -11.82 36.99
CA GLU A 362 2.74 -11.11 38.16
C GLU A 362 1.63 -10.47 39.00
N ALA A 363 0.59 -9.91 38.37
CA ALA A 363 -0.59 -9.43 39.11
C ALA A 363 -1.29 -10.55 39.89
N LYS A 364 -1.41 -11.75 39.29
CA LYS A 364 -2.00 -12.92 39.95
C LYS A 364 -1.15 -13.39 41.12
N LYS A 365 0.17 -13.49 40.96
CA LYS A 365 1.10 -13.83 42.05
C LYS A 365 0.99 -12.87 43.22
N ALA A 366 0.95 -11.56 42.95
CA ALA A 366 0.78 -10.54 43.97
C ALA A 366 -0.54 -10.70 44.74
N GLN A 367 -1.63 -10.99 44.03
CA GLN A 367 -2.94 -11.26 44.62
C GLN A 367 -2.93 -12.53 45.49
N ASP A 368 -2.30 -13.61 45.01
CA ASP A 368 -2.18 -14.86 45.75
C ASP A 368 -1.33 -14.69 47.03
N GLU A 369 -0.27 -13.86 46.99
CA GLU A 369 0.53 -13.51 48.17
C GLU A 369 -0.27 -12.66 49.17
N ASP A 370 -1.01 -11.63 48.70
CA ASP A 370 -1.92 -10.83 49.53
C ASP A 370 -2.93 -11.71 50.28
N ASN A 371 -3.53 -12.68 49.59
CA ASN A 371 -4.51 -13.61 50.17
C ASN A 371 -3.92 -14.53 51.25
N LYS A 372 -2.64 -14.90 51.15
CA LYS A 372 -1.95 -15.76 52.12
C LYS A 372 -1.56 -15.03 53.40
N ILE A 373 -1.47 -13.71 53.38
CA ILE A 373 -1.14 -12.91 54.56
C ILE A 373 -2.35 -12.94 55.50
N LYS A 374 -2.18 -13.57 56.67
CA LYS A 374 -3.16 -13.53 57.75
C LYS A 374 -3.16 -12.14 58.36
N ILE A 375 -4.35 -11.57 58.58
CA ILE A 375 -4.49 -10.33 59.33
C ILE A 375 -4.18 -10.67 60.79
N GLN A 376 -3.11 -10.13 61.35
CA GLN A 376 -2.95 -10.06 62.79
C GLN A 376 -3.93 -8.99 63.26
N ASN A 377 -5.07 -9.42 63.82
CA ASN A 377 -6.02 -8.53 64.48
C ASN A 377 -5.49 -8.10 65.84
#